data_AF-A0A351K3P0-F1
#
_entry.id   AF-A0A351K3P0-F1
#
_cell.length_a   1.000
_cell.length_b   1.000
_cell.length_c   1.000
_cell.angle_alpha   90.00
_cell.angle_beta   90.00
_cell.angle_gamma   90.00
#
_symmetry.space_group_name_H-M   'P 1'
#
loop_
_entity.id
_entity.type
_entity.pdbx_description
1 polymer ?
#
loop_
_entity_poly.entity_id
_entity_poly.type
_entity_poly.pdbx_seq_one_letter_code
_entity_poly.pdbx_strand_id
1 'polypeptide(L)'
;MEMSDSAGVGTDCVRCGVIGTGMMGVERIENILHLGGTTVSAITDDSIRHVELHDGASHLEHVDFLAAIRSGEAAKVIVLDGMRSMAIGVAAHQSIECGRPVGMSEVI
;
A
#
# COMPACT_ATOMS: atom_id res chain seq x y z
N MET A 1 32.77 26.99 4.22
CA MET A 1 32.84 25.53 4.22
C MET A 1 31.41 25.05 4.25
N GLU A 2 30.83 24.96 3.05
CA GLU A 2 29.43 24.59 2.85
C GLU A 2 29.27 23.10 3.17
N MET A 3 28.28 22.77 4.01
CA MET A 3 27.82 21.41 4.18
C MET A 3 26.84 21.11 3.06
N SER A 4 27.30 20.38 2.06
CA SER A 4 26.47 19.79 1.04
C SER A 4 25.77 18.57 1.64
N ASP A 5 24.49 18.71 1.99
CA ASP A 5 23.59 17.57 2.12
C ASP A 5 22.75 17.50 0.85
N SER A 6 23.22 16.71 -0.11
CA SER A 6 22.46 16.37 -1.32
C SER A 6 22.04 14.91 -1.22
N ALA A 7 21.19 14.59 -0.26
CA ALA A 7 20.31 13.42 -0.37
C ALA A 7 19.27 13.74 -1.46
N GLY A 8 19.65 13.47 -2.71
CA GLY A 8 18.71 13.49 -3.82
C GLY A 8 17.62 12.45 -3.54
N VAL A 9 16.44 12.91 -3.10
CA VAL A 9 15.22 12.14 -3.20
C VAL A 9 15.00 11.92 -4.69
N GLY A 10 15.29 10.71 -5.15
CA GLY A 10 15.05 10.29 -6.52
C GLY A 10 13.63 10.67 -6.91
N THR A 11 13.50 11.43 -7.98
CA THR A 11 12.23 11.88 -8.55
C THR A 11 11.55 10.73 -9.30
N ASP A 12 11.62 9.52 -8.74
CA ASP A 12 11.03 8.33 -9.31
C ASP A 12 9.53 8.43 -9.10
N CYS A 13 8.81 8.58 -10.22
CA CYS A 13 7.37 8.72 -10.20
C CYS A 13 6.74 7.44 -9.61
N VAL A 14 6.15 7.54 -8.43
CA VAL A 14 5.47 6.40 -7.81
C VAL A 14 4.07 6.29 -8.41
N ARG A 15 3.79 5.16 -9.08
CA ARG A 15 2.47 4.88 -9.64
C ARG A 15 1.68 4.01 -8.66
N CYS A 16 0.62 4.57 -8.11
CA CYS A 16 -0.33 3.83 -7.29
C CYS A 16 -1.55 3.41 -8.12
N GLY A 17 -1.77 2.10 -8.23
CA GLY A 17 -3.01 1.53 -8.74
C GLY A 17 -4.05 1.42 -7.63
N VAL A 18 -5.29 1.83 -7.88
CA VAL A 18 -6.38 1.74 -6.89
C VAL A 18 -7.51 0.88 -7.46
N ILE A 19 -7.94 -0.14 -6.71
CA ILE A 19 -9.05 -1.04 -7.04
C ILE A 19 -10.11 -0.91 -5.94
N GLY A 20 -11.38 -0.75 -6.32
CA GLY A 20 -12.51 -0.85 -5.37
C GLY A 20 -12.58 0.25 -4.30
N THR A 21 -12.58 1.53 -4.69
CA THR A 21 -12.61 2.68 -3.77
C THR A 21 -14.03 3.24 -3.61
N GLY A 22 -14.64 3.07 -2.44
CA GLY A 22 -15.85 3.80 -2.03
C GLY A 22 -15.55 5.23 -1.55
N MET A 23 -16.50 5.95 -0.94
CA MET A 23 -16.28 7.35 -0.51
C MET A 23 -15.07 7.55 0.43
N MET A 24 -14.71 6.55 1.25
CA MET A 24 -13.50 6.61 2.09
C MET A 24 -12.19 6.49 1.29
N GLY A 25 -12.22 5.88 0.11
CA GLY A 25 -11.04 5.76 -0.76
C GLY A 25 -10.69 7.07 -1.48
N VAL A 26 -11.67 7.97 -1.68
CA VAL A 26 -11.46 9.30 -2.27
C VAL A 26 -10.54 10.16 -1.39
N GLU A 27 -10.79 10.19 -0.08
CA GLU A 27 -9.95 10.93 0.88
C GLU A 27 -8.52 10.38 0.95
N ARG A 28 -8.37 9.05 0.82
CA ARG A 28 -7.06 8.39 0.77
C ARG A 28 -6.30 8.73 -0.52
N ILE A 29 -6.98 8.93 -1.65
CA ILE A 29 -6.36 9.36 -2.92
C ILE A 29 -5.82 10.79 -2.81
N GLU A 30 -6.56 11.70 -2.17
CA GLU A 30 -6.10 13.08 -1.96
C GLU A 30 -4.79 13.13 -1.15
N ASN A 31 -4.66 12.29 -0.13
CA ASN A 31 -3.42 12.18 0.63
C ASN A 31 -2.25 11.63 -0.21
N ILE A 32 -2.50 10.65 -1.09
CA ILE A 32 -1.46 10.09 -1.97
C ILE A 32 -0.97 11.14 -2.98
N LEU A 33 -1.88 11.98 -3.51
CA LEU A 33 -1.52 13.03 -4.46
C LEU A 33 -0.65 14.15 -3.86
N HIS A 34 -0.63 14.29 -2.53
CA HIS A 34 0.26 15.23 -1.83
C HIS A 34 1.72 14.74 -1.74
N LEU A 35 1.97 13.45 -1.97
CA LEU A 35 3.33 12.93 -2.09
C LEU A 35 3.89 13.39 -3.45
N GLY A 36 4.92 14.23 -3.42
CA GLY A 36 5.55 14.77 -4.64
C GLY A 36 5.99 13.66 -5.59
N GLY A 37 5.59 13.75 -6.87
CA GLY A 37 5.94 12.76 -7.89
C GLY A 37 5.03 11.54 -7.96
N THR A 38 3.82 11.56 -7.38
CA THR A 38 2.93 10.39 -7.38
C THR A 38 1.83 10.50 -8.43
N THR A 39 1.52 9.39 -9.11
CA THR A 39 0.38 9.31 -10.03
C THR A 39 -0.59 8.22 -9.56
N VAL A 40 -1.88 8.55 -9.49
CA VAL A 40 -2.93 7.60 -9.12
C VAL A 40 -3.70 7.18 -10.37
N SER A 41 -3.84 5.87 -10.60
CA SER A 41 -4.66 5.31 -11.67
C SER A 41 -5.71 4.38 -11.09
N ALA A 42 -6.95 4.56 -11.53
CA ALA A 42 -7.99 3.55 -11.30
C ALA A 42 -7.64 2.27 -12.07
N ILE A 43 -7.86 1.12 -11.45
CA ILE A 43 -7.74 -0.20 -12.05
C ILE A 43 -9.09 -0.91 -11.89
N THR A 44 -9.55 -1.55 -12.96
CA THR A 44 -10.79 -2.34 -13.01
C THR A 44 -10.45 -3.80 -13.29
N ASP A 45 -11.15 -4.71 -12.64
CA ASP A 45 -11.05 -6.16 -12.88
C ASP A 45 -12.47 -6.73 -13.08
N ASP A 46 -12.72 -7.30 -14.26
CA ASP A 46 -14.03 -7.82 -14.66
C ASP A 46 -14.48 -9.04 -13.84
N SER A 47 -13.57 -9.68 -13.10
CA SER A 47 -13.90 -10.75 -12.16
C SER A 47 -14.60 -10.26 -10.89
N ILE A 48 -14.55 -8.95 -10.60
CA ILE A 48 -15.21 -8.32 -9.47
C ILE A 48 -16.71 -8.18 -9.78
N ARG A 49 -17.50 -9.13 -9.30
CA ARG A 49 -18.96 -9.18 -9.57
C ARG A 49 -19.78 -8.11 -8.86
N HIS A 50 -19.23 -7.51 -7.80
CA HIS A 50 -19.89 -6.45 -7.04
C HIS A 50 -18.94 -5.24 -7.00
N VAL A 51 -19.22 -4.27 -7.86
CA VAL A 51 -18.48 -3.00 -7.93
C VAL A 51 -19.03 -2.09 -6.84
N GLU A 52 -18.68 -2.36 -5.59
CA GLU A 52 -18.94 -1.48 -4.45
C GLU A 52 -18.19 -1.99 -3.21
N LEU A 53 -17.35 -1.12 -2.63
CA LEU A 53 -16.72 -1.28 -1.31
C LEU A 53 -15.83 -2.53 -1.11
N HIS A 54 -15.27 -2.62 0.11
CA HIS A 54 -14.28 -3.59 0.60
C HIS A 54 -14.58 -5.07 0.24
N ASP A 55 -15.85 -5.40 0.01
CA ASP A 55 -16.36 -6.75 -0.17
C ASP A 55 -15.90 -7.43 -1.47
N GLY A 56 -15.77 -6.66 -2.57
CA GLY A 56 -15.33 -7.21 -3.85
C GLY A 56 -13.87 -7.70 -3.83
N ALA A 57 -12.98 -6.89 -3.25
CA ALA A 57 -11.57 -7.23 -3.10
C ALA A 57 -11.37 -8.37 -2.09
N SER A 58 -12.03 -8.29 -0.93
CA SER A 58 -11.96 -9.34 0.09
C SER A 58 -12.51 -10.68 -0.41
N HIS A 59 -13.52 -10.70 -1.30
CA HIS A 59 -14.00 -11.94 -1.92
C HIS A 59 -12.90 -12.63 -2.75
N LEU A 60 -12.21 -11.87 -3.61
CA LEU A 60 -11.13 -12.41 -4.45
C LEU A 60 -9.96 -12.90 -3.60
N GLU A 61 -9.59 -12.17 -2.55
CA GLU A 61 -8.56 -12.59 -1.58
C GLU A 61 -8.90 -13.95 -0.94
N HIS A 62 -10.15 -14.15 -0.53
CA HIS A 62 -10.60 -15.43 0.05
C HIS A 62 -10.61 -16.56 -0.99
N VAL A 63 -11.01 -16.28 -2.24
CA VAL A 63 -10.99 -17.26 -3.33
C VAL A 63 -9.57 -17.71 -3.63
N ASP A 64 -8.63 -16.77 -3.72
CA ASP A 64 -7.20 -17.06 -3.93
C ASP A 64 -6.60 -17.85 -2.77
N PHE A 65 -6.91 -17.47 -1.53
CA PHE A 65 -6.42 -18.18 -0.35
C PHE A 65 -6.97 -19.62 -0.28
N LEU A 66 -8.26 -19.80 -0.58
CA LEU A 66 -8.87 -21.13 -0.66
C LEU A 66 -8.23 -21.99 -1.76
N ALA A 67 -7.89 -21.39 -2.91
CA ALA A 67 -7.20 -22.08 -3.99
C ALA A 67 -5.79 -22.55 -3.56
N ALA A 68 -5.04 -21.70 -2.86
CA ALA A 68 -3.73 -22.06 -2.30
C ALA A 68 -3.83 -23.22 -1.31
N ILE A 69 -4.82 -23.20 -0.40
CA ILE A 69 -5.06 -24.31 0.54
C ILE A 69 -5.36 -25.62 -0.21
N ARG A 70 -6.22 -25.58 -1.22
CA ARG A 70 -6.66 -26.76 -1.96
C ARG A 70 -5.58 -27.36 -2.85
N SER A 71 -4.74 -26.53 -3.44
CA SER A 71 -3.65 -26.94 -4.33
C SER A 71 -2.36 -27.29 -3.58
N GLY A 72 -2.19 -26.78 -2.36
CA GLY A 72 -0.93 -26.86 -1.61
C GLY A 72 0.14 -25.89 -2.16
N GLU A 73 -0.21 -24.99 -3.06
CA GLU A 73 0.68 -23.97 -3.59
C GLU A 73 0.87 -22.81 -2.60
N ALA A 74 1.87 -21.97 -2.85
CA ALA A 74 2.13 -20.80 -2.02
C ALA A 74 0.96 -19.80 -2.13
N ALA A 75 0.56 -19.23 -0.99
CA ALA A 75 -0.41 -18.13 -0.98
C ALA A 75 0.17 -16.90 -1.67
N LYS A 76 -0.68 -16.15 -2.39
CA LYS A 76 -0.27 -14.90 -3.06
C LYS A 76 0.22 -13.83 -2.07
N VAL A 77 -0.33 -13.83 -0.86
CA VAL A 77 0.09 -12.96 0.25
C VAL A 77 0.56 -13.87 1.38
N ILE A 78 1.81 -13.70 1.81
CA ILE A 78 2.43 -14.53 2.85
C ILE A 78 2.61 -13.76 4.16
N VAL A 79 2.98 -14.47 5.23
CA VAL A 79 3.18 -13.89 6.57
C VAL A 79 4.15 -12.71 6.55
N LEU A 80 5.20 -12.77 5.73
CA LEU A 80 6.18 -11.70 5.60
C LEU A 80 5.56 -10.40 5.08
N ASP A 81 4.57 -10.48 4.19
CA ASP A 81 3.87 -9.30 3.69
C ASP A 81 3.02 -8.66 4.79
N GLY A 82 2.35 -9.49 5.60
CA GLY A 82 1.63 -9.04 6.80
C GLY A 82 2.56 -8.37 7.82
N MET A 83 3.73 -8.94 8.08
CA MET A 83 4.72 -8.36 8.99
C MET A 83 5.21 -6.99 8.48
N ARG A 84 5.47 -6.85 7.18
CA ARG A 84 5.84 -5.56 6.56
C ARG A 84 4.71 -4.55 6.68
N SER A 85 3.46 -4.95 6.47
CA SER A 85 2.30 -4.07 6.65
C SER A 85 2.18 -3.54 8.08
N MET A 86 2.44 -4.39 9.08
CA MET A 86 2.47 -3.96 10.48
C MET A 86 3.62 -2.98 10.72
N ALA A 87 4.83 -3.27 10.22
CA ALA A 87 5.99 -2.41 10.37
C ALA A 87 5.76 -1.01 9.74
N ILE A 88 5.09 -0.93 8.59
CA ILE A 88 4.69 0.35 7.98
C ILE A 88 3.79 1.15 8.94
N GLY A 89 2.82 0.49 9.59
CA GLY A 89 1.96 1.14 10.57
C GLY A 89 2.73 1.67 11.79
N VAL A 90 3.70 0.90 12.28
CA VAL A 90 4.59 1.32 13.38
C VAL A 90 5.45 2.51 12.97
N ALA A 91 6.11 2.47 11.81
CA ALA A 91 6.93 3.56 11.29
C ALA A 91 6.11 4.83 11.10
N ALA A 92 4.88 4.73 10.57
CA ALA A 92 3.98 5.86 10.40
C ALA A 92 3.59 6.49 11.75
N HIS A 93 3.26 5.67 12.75
CA HIS A 93 2.94 6.16 14.10
C HIS A 93 4.13 6.88 14.72
N GLN A 94 5.32 6.27 14.67
CA GLN A 94 6.53 6.88 15.21
C GLN A 94 6.89 8.17 14.48
N SER A 95 6.68 8.23 13.16
CA SER A 95 6.93 9.44 12.36
C SER A 95 6.06 10.60 12.81
N ILE A 96 4.79 10.36 13.15
CA ILE A 96 3.88 11.37 13.71
C ILE A 96 4.41 11.87 15.06
N GLU A 97 4.83 10.97 15.94
CA GLU A 97 5.30 11.34 17.28
C GLU A 97 6.61 12.12 17.26
N CYS A 98 7.56 11.72 16.41
CA CYS A 98 8.90 12.33 16.36
C CYS A 98 9.01 13.50 15.39
N GLY A 99 7.99 13.74 14.56
CA GLY A 99 7.97 14.82 13.58
C GLY A 99 9.01 14.68 12.46
N ARG A 100 9.55 13.47 12.23
CA ARG A 100 10.49 13.17 11.13
C ARG A 100 10.11 11.88 10.41
N PRO A 101 10.58 11.66 9.16
CA PRO A 101 10.46 10.36 8.51
C PRO A 101 11.16 9.26 9.34
N VAL A 102 10.52 8.08 9.42
CA VAL A 102 11.08 6.86 10.04
C VAL A 102 11.25 5.82 8.94
N GLY A 103 12.48 5.32 8.78
CA GLY A 103 12.80 4.33 7.76
C GLY A 103 12.38 2.92 8.16
N MET A 104 12.11 2.05 7.19
CA MET A 104 11.74 0.65 7.45
C MET A 104 12.82 -0.14 8.22
N SER A 105 14.09 0.24 8.08
CA SER A 105 15.21 -0.34 8.83
C SER A 105 15.20 -0.01 10.33
N GLU A 106 14.36 0.96 10.76
CA GLU A 106 14.19 1.30 12.17
C GLU A 106 13.12 0.41 12.85
N VAL A 107 12.35 -0.37 12.07
CA VAL A 107 11.17 -1.13 12.53
C VAL A 107 11.11 -2.59 12.06
N ILE A 108 12.14 -3.08 11.35
CA ILE A 108 12.26 -4.47 10.87
C ILE A 108 13.64 -5.01 11.23
#